data_AF-A0A384K7C7-F1
#
_entry.id   AF-A0A384K7C7-F1
#
_cell.length_a   1.000
_cell.length_b   1.000
_cell.length_c   1.000
_cell.angle_alpha   90.00
_cell.angle_beta   90.00
_cell.angle_gamma   90.00
#
_symmetry.space_group_name_H-M   'P 1'
#
loop_
_entity.id
_entity.type
_entity.pdbx_description
1 polymer ?
#
loop_
_entity_poly.entity_id
_entity_poly.type
_entity_poly.pdbx_seq_one_letter_code
_entity_poly.pdbx_strand_id
1 'polypeptide(L)'
;MALRELPSTLCRFSRREIRSTPASIGRNGRRYASGEAVAARESPEDFQDLESQSSFASTSVPSEVIDTFDPVKRAQGRKRELPSSRYQFRSPRYYRGPLHPHQPPPKSDPSSREFVPGPFGPNRLEQTYKSTISHDIMTMAYVHKPPGTVTIPKADRLRTWDDSSPYHKGRPKRGPRGGDVLRLIEQDITWRNIPKIEEVTVHSMVKGALGDSAYMHVAGILLQSITGVRPEIHKSTHNVAQFGIRKGMPVSLTCTMRNNDALEFLDKCINVVFPKIKDWQGVKGSTGDGSGNLSFGFNREGTILFPEVQVNYDMYPPRLIPGFHVTVKTTATSDRHARLLLSAMGVPFYGKLVD
;
A
#
# COMPACT_ATOMS: atom_id res chain seq x y z
N MET A 1 27.72 32.35 -63.20
CA MET A 1 28.87 32.22 -64.12
C MET A 1 29.95 31.40 -63.46
N ALA A 2 30.51 30.46 -64.21
CA ALA A 2 31.75 29.72 -63.97
C ALA A 2 31.81 28.73 -62.80
N LEU A 3 31.47 27.48 -63.13
CA LEU A 3 32.16 26.28 -62.65
C LEU A 3 33.68 26.43 -62.80
N ARG A 4 34.44 26.07 -61.76
CA ARG A 4 35.79 25.50 -61.90
C ARG A 4 36.08 24.52 -60.77
N GLU A 5 36.60 23.39 -61.21
CA GLU A 5 36.75 22.09 -60.56
C GLU A 5 37.82 22.07 -59.46
N LEU A 6 37.66 21.16 -58.49
CA LEU A 6 38.78 20.49 -57.84
C LEU A 6 38.44 19.00 -57.56
N PRO A 7 39.46 18.13 -57.55
CA PRO A 7 39.35 16.77 -58.09
C PRO A 7 39.12 15.67 -57.03
N SER A 8 38.68 14.54 -57.56
CA SER A 8 38.71 13.18 -57.02
C SER A 8 39.71 12.92 -55.87
N THR A 9 39.18 12.81 -54.65
CA THR A 9 39.73 11.93 -53.62
C THR A 9 38.65 10.94 -53.17
N LEU A 10 38.20 10.11 -54.11
CA LEU A 10 37.59 8.81 -53.83
C LEU A 10 38.67 7.75 -54.05
N CYS A 11 39.07 7.08 -52.97
CA CYS A 11 39.43 5.65 -52.89
C CYS A 11 40.41 5.42 -51.74
N ARG A 12 39.88 5.24 -50.53
CA ARG A 12 40.44 4.32 -49.52
C ARG A 12 39.47 4.12 -48.35
N PHE A 13 38.19 3.88 -48.65
CA PHE A 13 37.37 3.09 -47.75
C PHE A 13 37.46 1.65 -48.23
N SER A 14 38.47 0.94 -47.74
CA SER A 14 38.43 -0.51 -47.70
C SER A 14 37.08 -0.89 -47.10
N ARG A 15 36.21 -1.53 -47.90
CA ARG A 15 35.07 -2.25 -47.39
C ARG A 15 35.61 -3.19 -46.32
N ARG A 16 35.44 -2.82 -45.04
CA ARG A 16 35.50 -3.81 -43.97
C ARG A 16 34.35 -4.73 -44.29
N GLU A 17 34.67 -5.90 -44.83
CA GLU A 17 33.76 -7.03 -44.83
C GLU A 17 33.20 -7.13 -43.42
N ILE A 18 31.92 -6.79 -43.26
CA ILE A 18 31.16 -7.19 -42.09
C ILE A 18 31.01 -8.69 -42.26
N ARG A 19 32.05 -9.44 -41.89
CA ARG A 19 31.87 -10.86 -41.60
C ARG A 19 30.87 -10.89 -40.46
N SER A 20 29.68 -11.44 -40.74
CA SER A 20 28.81 -11.96 -39.70
C SER A 20 29.60 -13.05 -38.99
N THR A 21 30.37 -12.66 -37.97
CA THR A 21 30.76 -13.62 -36.95
C THR A 21 29.43 -14.17 -36.45
N PRO A 22 29.17 -15.49 -36.50
CA PRO A 22 28.14 -16.04 -35.67
C PRO A 22 28.58 -15.67 -34.26
N ALA A 23 27.96 -14.63 -33.71
CA ALA A 23 27.96 -14.45 -32.28
C ALA A 23 27.27 -15.71 -31.80
N SER A 24 28.08 -16.72 -31.47
CA SER A 24 27.70 -17.60 -30.39
C SER A 24 27.45 -16.64 -29.24
N ILE A 25 26.19 -16.22 -29.12
CA ILE A 25 25.63 -15.73 -27.87
C ILE A 25 25.75 -16.96 -27.00
N GLY A 26 26.97 -17.18 -26.48
CA GLY A 26 27.26 -18.28 -25.60
C GLY A 26 26.20 -18.21 -24.52
N ARG A 27 25.75 -19.38 -24.08
CA ARG A 27 24.88 -19.57 -22.91
C ARG A 27 25.51 -19.03 -21.60
N ASN A 28 26.37 -18.02 -21.66
CA ASN A 28 27.26 -17.53 -20.62
C ASN A 28 26.61 -16.47 -19.72
N GLY A 29 25.38 -16.05 -20.00
CA GLY A 29 24.65 -15.08 -19.18
C GLY A 29 23.38 -15.60 -18.51
N ARG A 30 22.99 -16.87 -18.71
CA ARG A 30 21.71 -17.37 -18.16
C ARG A 30 21.85 -17.67 -16.67
N ARG A 31 21.07 -16.96 -15.85
CA ARG A 31 20.94 -17.17 -14.39
C ARG A 31 19.92 -18.26 -14.04
N TYR A 32 19.07 -18.63 -14.98
CA TYR A 32 18.02 -19.64 -14.81
C TYR A 32 18.06 -20.65 -15.96
N ALA A 33 17.59 -21.88 -15.71
CA ALA A 33 17.29 -22.84 -16.75
C ALA A 33 16.07 -22.33 -17.53
N SER A 34 16.17 -22.27 -18.86
CA SER A 34 15.11 -21.76 -19.72
C SER A 34 14.99 -22.62 -20.97
N GLY A 35 13.75 -22.86 -21.41
CA GLY A 35 13.46 -23.50 -22.70
C GLY A 35 13.83 -22.62 -23.89
N GLU A 36 13.76 -23.20 -25.08
CA GLU A 36 13.85 -22.46 -26.34
C GLU A 36 12.46 -21.99 -26.76
N ALA A 37 12.38 -20.82 -27.42
CA ALA A 37 11.12 -20.31 -27.91
C ALA A 37 10.57 -21.24 -29.01
N VAL A 38 9.28 -21.54 -28.94
CA VAL A 38 8.62 -22.42 -29.93
C VAL A 38 8.11 -21.54 -31.07
N ALA A 39 8.52 -21.86 -32.30
CA ALA A 39 7.97 -21.23 -33.49
C ALA A 39 6.56 -21.76 -33.76
N ALA A 40 5.61 -20.86 -34.04
CA ALA A 40 4.27 -21.24 -34.49
C ALA A 40 4.38 -22.02 -35.82
N ARG A 41 3.76 -23.21 -35.88
CA ARG A 41 3.86 -24.09 -37.04
C ARG A 41 3.01 -23.61 -38.22
N GLU A 42 1.81 -23.10 -37.95
CA GLU A 42 0.87 -22.48 -38.90
C GLU A 42 -0.01 -21.49 -38.12
N SER A 43 -0.09 -20.22 -38.55
CA SER A 43 -0.97 -19.20 -37.96
C SER A 43 -2.09 -18.85 -38.94
N PRO A 44 -3.37 -18.88 -38.51
CA PRO A 44 -4.48 -18.34 -39.30
C PRO A 44 -4.22 -16.87 -39.70
N GLU A 45 -4.84 -16.40 -40.80
CA GLU A 45 -4.63 -15.03 -41.32
C GLU A 45 -4.85 -13.96 -40.24
N ASP A 46 -5.86 -14.13 -39.39
CA ASP A 46 -6.20 -13.22 -38.28
C ASP A 46 -5.08 -13.09 -37.22
N PHE A 47 -4.11 -14.01 -37.18
CA PHE A 47 -3.05 -14.06 -36.16
C PHE A 47 -1.65 -13.85 -36.75
N GLN A 48 -1.53 -13.42 -38.00
CA GLN A 48 -0.23 -13.18 -38.65
C GLN A 48 0.56 -12.03 -38.01
N ASP A 49 -0.12 -11.06 -37.39
CA ASP A 49 0.51 -9.93 -36.70
C ASP A 49 1.11 -10.30 -35.33
N LEU A 50 0.81 -11.50 -34.81
CA LEU A 50 1.36 -11.97 -33.54
C LEU A 50 2.81 -12.43 -33.70
N GLU A 51 3.59 -12.31 -32.62
CA GLU A 51 4.97 -12.76 -32.59
C GLU A 51 5.06 -14.26 -32.90
N SER A 52 5.79 -14.61 -33.97
CA SER A 52 5.90 -15.98 -34.47
C SER A 52 6.70 -16.91 -33.54
N GLN A 53 7.55 -16.36 -32.66
CA GLN A 53 8.37 -17.09 -31.69
C GLN A 53 8.05 -16.65 -30.26
N SER A 54 7.00 -17.23 -29.67
CA SER A 54 6.61 -16.85 -28.30
C SER A 54 7.31 -17.71 -27.26
N SER A 55 7.86 -17.06 -26.23
CA SER A 55 8.44 -17.76 -25.07
C SER A 55 7.38 -18.35 -24.14
N PHE A 56 6.17 -17.78 -24.12
CA PHE A 56 5.03 -18.26 -23.31
C PHE A 56 4.43 -19.57 -23.82
N ALA A 57 4.55 -19.89 -25.12
CA ALA A 57 4.07 -21.16 -25.67
C ALA A 57 4.98 -22.36 -25.35
N SER A 58 6.19 -22.12 -24.84
CA SER A 58 7.05 -23.20 -24.39
C SER A 58 6.43 -23.87 -23.14
N THR A 59 6.08 -25.14 -23.26
CA THR A 59 5.22 -25.82 -22.28
C THR A 59 5.98 -26.19 -21.01
N SER A 60 7.26 -26.55 -21.13
CA SER A 60 8.13 -26.88 -20.00
C SER A 60 9.60 -26.91 -20.42
N VAL A 61 10.50 -26.75 -19.44
CA VAL A 61 11.93 -26.96 -19.64
C VAL A 61 12.23 -28.46 -19.51
N PRO A 62 12.95 -29.10 -20.45
CA PRO A 62 13.31 -30.51 -20.35
C PRO A 62 14.08 -30.82 -19.05
N SER A 63 13.78 -31.95 -18.41
CA SER A 63 14.40 -32.37 -17.14
C SER A 63 15.92 -32.43 -17.24
N GLU A 64 16.46 -32.94 -18.35
CA GLU A 64 17.90 -33.00 -18.60
C GLU A 64 18.59 -31.64 -18.50
N VAL A 65 17.92 -30.56 -18.94
CA VAL A 65 18.44 -29.19 -18.87
C VAL A 65 18.41 -28.68 -17.44
N ILE A 66 17.41 -29.07 -16.64
CA ILE A 66 17.30 -28.69 -15.23
C ILE A 66 18.40 -29.38 -14.42
N ASP A 67 18.56 -30.69 -14.61
CA ASP A 67 19.53 -31.51 -13.87
C ASP A 67 20.99 -31.09 -14.15
N THR A 68 21.25 -30.64 -15.38
CA THR A 68 22.58 -30.12 -15.77
C THR A 68 22.81 -28.66 -15.36
N PHE A 69 21.77 -27.91 -14.99
CA PHE A 69 21.89 -26.48 -14.71
C PHE A 69 22.23 -26.21 -13.24
N ASP A 70 23.53 -26.09 -12.95
CA ASP A 70 24.02 -25.66 -11.64
C ASP A 70 24.69 -24.27 -11.71
N PRO A 71 24.01 -23.20 -11.25
CA PRO A 71 24.56 -21.85 -11.28
C PRO A 71 25.72 -21.65 -10.29
N VAL A 72 25.74 -22.38 -9.18
CA VAL A 72 26.75 -22.22 -8.12
C VAL A 72 28.06 -22.88 -8.55
N LYS A 73 28.02 -24.12 -9.04
CA LYS A 73 29.21 -24.78 -9.62
C LYS A 73 29.78 -23.99 -10.79
N ARG A 74 28.90 -23.43 -11.64
CA ARG A 74 29.33 -22.57 -12.76
C ARG A 74 30.05 -21.31 -12.26
N ALA A 75 29.60 -20.70 -11.17
CA ALA A 75 30.27 -19.55 -10.59
C ALA A 75 31.62 -19.93 -9.96
N GLN A 76 31.68 -21.03 -9.20
CA GLN A 76 32.90 -21.51 -8.55
C GLN A 76 33.97 -21.99 -9.54
N GLY A 77 33.57 -22.63 -10.65
CA GLY A 77 34.51 -23.10 -11.67
C GLY A 77 35.15 -21.99 -12.51
N ARG A 78 34.70 -20.74 -12.38
CA ARG A 78 35.29 -19.61 -13.11
C ARG A 78 36.57 -19.15 -12.43
N LYS A 79 37.64 -19.08 -13.21
CA LYS A 79 38.92 -18.51 -12.77
C LYS A 79 38.91 -16.97 -12.70
N ARG A 80 37.93 -16.32 -13.34
CA ARG A 80 37.79 -14.86 -13.44
C ARG A 80 36.32 -14.46 -13.44
N GLU A 81 36.05 -13.24 -12.96
CA GLU A 81 34.71 -12.66 -13.00
C GLU A 81 34.24 -12.38 -14.44
N LEU A 82 32.93 -12.47 -14.67
CA LEU A 82 32.35 -12.08 -15.95
C LEU A 82 32.44 -10.56 -16.13
N PRO A 83 32.69 -10.06 -17.35
CA PRO A 83 32.64 -8.63 -17.62
C PRO A 83 31.24 -8.07 -17.34
N SER A 84 31.18 -6.86 -16.79
CA SER A 84 29.92 -6.17 -16.53
C SER A 84 29.15 -5.88 -17.84
N SER A 85 27.81 -5.87 -17.76
CA SER A 85 26.97 -5.43 -18.88
C SER A 85 27.24 -3.97 -19.26
N ARG A 86 27.03 -3.64 -20.54
CA ARG A 86 27.03 -2.26 -21.05
C ARG A 86 25.89 -1.43 -20.45
N TYR A 87 24.77 -2.05 -20.12
CA TYR A 87 23.63 -1.38 -19.49
C TYR A 87 23.88 -1.19 -17.99
N GLN A 88 24.07 0.06 -17.57
CA GLN A 88 24.42 0.44 -16.20
C GLN A 88 23.43 1.45 -15.59
N PHE A 89 22.16 1.40 -15.99
CA PHE A 89 21.14 2.25 -15.39
C PHE A 89 21.02 2.00 -13.87
N ARG A 90 20.82 3.08 -13.12
CA ARG A 90 20.63 3.07 -11.66
C ARG A 90 19.54 4.09 -11.34
N SER A 91 18.57 3.69 -10.52
CA SER A 91 17.49 4.60 -10.13
C SER A 91 18.05 5.88 -9.47
N PRO A 92 17.66 7.09 -9.93
CA PRO A 92 18.12 8.34 -9.36
C PRO A 92 17.69 8.50 -7.91
N ARG A 93 18.49 9.23 -7.13
CA ARG A 93 18.14 9.60 -5.74
C ARG A 93 16.98 10.60 -5.66
N TYR A 94 16.80 11.42 -6.70
CA TYR A 94 15.85 12.52 -6.72
C TYR A 94 15.05 12.54 -8.01
N TYR A 95 13.74 12.77 -7.90
CA TYR A 95 12.90 13.08 -9.04
C TYR A 95 13.03 14.57 -9.40
N ARG A 96 13.39 14.86 -10.65
CA ARG A 96 13.65 16.23 -11.15
C ARG A 96 12.57 16.72 -12.12
N GLY A 97 11.39 16.12 -12.07
CA GLY A 97 10.28 16.41 -12.99
C GLY A 97 10.22 15.47 -14.19
N PRO A 98 9.10 15.48 -14.94
CA PRO A 98 8.76 14.45 -15.91
C PRO A 98 9.59 14.49 -17.20
N LEU A 99 10.17 15.65 -17.53
CA LEU A 99 10.97 15.85 -18.74
C LEU A 99 12.47 15.63 -18.52
N HIS A 100 12.89 15.34 -17.29
CA HIS A 100 14.29 15.04 -17.04
C HIS A 100 14.68 13.74 -17.77
N PRO A 101 15.82 13.65 -18.49
CA PRO A 101 16.16 12.42 -19.24
C PRO A 101 16.31 11.18 -18.35
N HIS A 102 16.75 11.36 -17.10
CA HIS A 102 17.02 10.27 -16.16
C HIS A 102 15.85 10.09 -15.19
N GLN A 103 14.83 9.34 -15.63
CA GLN A 103 13.61 9.10 -14.87
C GLN A 103 13.75 7.94 -13.88
N PRO A 104 13.15 8.02 -12.68
CA PRO A 104 13.05 6.88 -11.80
C PRO A 104 12.09 5.82 -12.35
N PRO A 105 12.41 4.52 -12.19
CA PRO A 105 11.48 3.45 -12.51
C PRO A 105 10.29 3.45 -11.53
N PRO A 106 9.16 2.81 -11.89
CA PRO A 106 8.02 2.68 -11.00
C PRO A 106 8.38 1.90 -9.72
N LYS A 107 7.59 2.07 -8.65
CA LYS A 107 7.85 1.41 -7.34
C LYS A 107 7.78 -0.11 -7.40
N SER A 108 7.08 -0.68 -8.38
CA SER A 108 6.97 -2.12 -8.61
C SER A 108 8.24 -2.73 -9.23
N ASP A 109 9.11 -1.91 -9.82
CA ASP A 109 10.35 -2.38 -10.43
C ASP A 109 11.36 -2.74 -9.32
N PRO A 110 11.95 -3.95 -9.31
CA PRO A 110 12.95 -4.35 -8.32
C PRO A 110 14.22 -3.50 -8.34
N SER A 111 14.49 -2.77 -9.42
CA SER A 111 15.61 -1.82 -9.52
C SER A 111 15.30 -0.45 -8.88
N SER A 112 14.04 -0.21 -8.50
CA SER A 112 13.62 1.02 -7.85
C SER A 112 14.13 1.13 -6.41
N ARG A 113 14.39 2.35 -5.97
CA ARG A 113 14.82 2.63 -4.58
C ARG A 113 13.69 2.49 -3.57
N GLU A 114 12.46 2.60 -4.05
CA GLU A 114 11.24 2.50 -3.24
C GLU A 114 10.60 1.12 -3.34
N PHE A 115 11.31 0.14 -3.94
CA PHE A 115 10.80 -1.20 -4.09
C PHE A 115 10.58 -1.83 -2.71
N VAL A 116 9.36 -2.31 -2.50
CA VAL A 116 8.98 -3.14 -1.36
C VAL A 116 8.58 -4.50 -1.94
N PRO A 117 9.12 -5.62 -1.42
CA PRO A 117 8.70 -6.94 -1.83
C PRO A 117 7.17 -7.09 -1.74
N GLY A 118 6.60 -7.86 -2.66
CA GLY A 118 5.18 -8.16 -2.68
C GLY A 118 4.73 -9.01 -1.47
N PRO A 119 3.49 -9.53 -1.50
CA PRO A 119 2.95 -10.32 -0.40
C PRO A 119 3.76 -11.62 -0.19
N PHE A 120 4.07 -11.93 1.07
CA PHE A 120 4.81 -13.15 1.44
C PHE A 120 3.91 -14.39 1.53
N GLY A 121 2.61 -14.20 1.75
CA GLY A 121 1.63 -15.27 1.84
C GLY A 121 0.21 -14.73 1.84
N PRO A 122 -0.79 -15.61 1.69
CA PRO A 122 -2.18 -15.22 1.80
C PRO A 122 -2.56 -14.95 3.26
N ASN A 123 -3.30 -13.87 3.49
CA ASN A 123 -3.79 -13.54 4.83
C ASN A 123 -5.14 -14.24 5.10
N ARG A 124 -5.26 -14.91 6.24
CA ARG A 124 -6.47 -15.61 6.68
C ARG A 124 -7.68 -14.67 6.77
N LEU A 125 -7.54 -13.50 7.41
CA LEU A 125 -8.66 -12.57 7.60
C LEU A 125 -9.16 -12.03 6.25
N GLU A 126 -8.25 -11.82 5.29
CA GLU A 126 -8.61 -11.44 3.92
C GLU A 126 -9.38 -12.55 3.21
N GLN A 127 -8.94 -13.81 3.36
CA GLN A 127 -9.62 -14.97 2.77
C GLN A 127 -11.02 -15.15 3.35
N THR A 128 -11.18 -15.06 4.67
CA THR A 128 -12.49 -15.10 5.34
C THR A 128 -13.37 -13.96 4.83
N TYR A 129 -12.82 -12.74 4.73
CA TYR A 129 -13.58 -11.61 4.20
C TYR A 129 -14.09 -11.86 2.77
N LYS A 130 -13.24 -12.34 1.87
CA LYS A 130 -13.61 -12.56 0.46
C LYS A 130 -14.57 -13.74 0.27
N SER A 131 -14.43 -14.79 1.08
CA SER A 131 -15.22 -16.02 0.94
C SER A 131 -16.61 -15.89 1.54
N THR A 132 -16.74 -15.30 2.73
CA THR A 132 -18.02 -15.27 3.48
C THR A 132 -18.53 -13.85 3.69
N ILE A 133 -17.77 -13.02 4.43
CA ILE A 133 -18.24 -11.74 4.97
C ILE A 133 -18.71 -10.76 3.86
N SER A 134 -17.99 -10.71 2.74
CA SER A 134 -18.32 -9.80 1.63
C SER A 134 -19.71 -10.07 1.06
N HIS A 135 -20.07 -11.35 0.88
CA HIS A 135 -21.36 -11.78 0.37
C HIS A 135 -22.48 -11.55 1.40
N ASP A 136 -22.19 -11.80 2.68
CA ASP A 136 -23.14 -11.59 3.77
C ASP A 136 -23.48 -10.11 3.94
N ILE A 137 -22.47 -9.23 3.95
CA ILE A 137 -22.67 -7.78 4.03
C ILE A 137 -23.49 -7.28 2.84
N MET A 138 -23.17 -7.74 1.63
CA MET A 138 -23.91 -7.37 0.42
C MET A 138 -25.38 -7.79 0.51
N THR A 139 -25.66 -8.99 1.01
CA THR A 139 -27.03 -9.53 1.12
C THR A 139 -27.81 -8.81 2.22
N MET A 140 -27.20 -8.59 3.39
CA MET A 140 -27.83 -7.91 4.52
C MET A 140 -28.19 -6.45 4.23
N ALA A 141 -27.33 -5.74 3.49
CA ALA A 141 -27.49 -4.32 3.21
C ALA A 141 -28.12 -4.03 1.83
N TYR A 142 -28.65 -5.06 1.15
CA TYR A 142 -29.20 -4.90 -0.19
C TYR A 142 -30.47 -4.03 -0.18
N VAL A 143 -30.48 -3.01 -1.03
CA VAL A 143 -31.66 -2.19 -1.31
C VAL A 143 -32.10 -2.47 -2.74
N HIS A 144 -33.30 -3.04 -2.89
CA HIS A 144 -33.87 -3.33 -4.21
C HIS A 144 -34.18 -2.03 -4.98
N LYS A 145 -33.69 -1.95 -6.22
CA LYS A 145 -34.05 -0.88 -7.17
C LYS A 145 -34.78 -1.53 -8.34
N PRO A 146 -36.08 -1.26 -8.54
CA PRO A 146 -36.83 -1.87 -9.64
C PRO A 146 -36.23 -1.49 -11.00
N PRO A 147 -36.37 -2.34 -12.03
CA PRO A 147 -35.89 -2.04 -13.37
C PRO A 147 -36.55 -0.74 -13.87
N GLY A 148 -35.77 0.13 -14.49
CA GLY A 148 -36.24 1.46 -14.92
C GLY A 148 -36.17 2.56 -13.86
N THR A 149 -35.64 2.29 -12.67
CA THR A 149 -35.38 3.34 -11.67
C THR A 149 -34.40 4.38 -12.23
N VAL A 150 -34.83 5.63 -12.34
CA VAL A 150 -33.99 6.76 -12.75
C VAL A 150 -33.21 7.26 -11.54
N THR A 151 -31.88 7.30 -11.64
CA THR A 151 -31.04 7.91 -10.59
C THR A 151 -31.06 9.42 -10.75
N ILE A 152 -31.62 10.12 -9.76
CA ILE A 152 -31.63 11.58 -9.74
C ILE A 152 -30.21 12.06 -9.41
N PRO A 153 -29.59 12.92 -10.25
CA PRO A 153 -28.28 13.47 -9.94
C PRO A 153 -28.36 14.28 -8.63
N LYS A 154 -27.38 14.07 -7.74
CA LYS A 154 -27.31 14.79 -6.48
C LYS A 154 -27.04 16.28 -6.76
N ALA A 155 -27.81 17.16 -6.11
CA ALA A 155 -27.63 18.60 -6.24
C ALA A 155 -26.29 19.08 -5.64
N ASP A 156 -25.81 20.23 -6.14
CA ASP A 156 -24.65 20.92 -5.59
C ASP A 156 -24.82 21.17 -4.09
N ARG A 157 -23.86 20.68 -3.30
CA ARG A 157 -23.92 20.80 -1.83
C ARG A 157 -23.59 22.20 -1.33
N LEU A 158 -22.68 22.88 -2.03
CA LEU A 158 -22.45 24.31 -1.86
C LEU A 158 -23.52 25.04 -2.66
N ARG A 159 -24.54 25.54 -1.96
CA ARG A 159 -25.72 26.13 -2.58
C ARG A 159 -25.35 27.45 -3.25
N THR A 160 -25.88 27.69 -4.44
CA THR A 160 -25.80 29.00 -5.08
C THR A 160 -26.84 29.96 -4.49
N TRP A 161 -26.66 31.24 -4.78
CA TRP A 161 -27.71 32.24 -4.60
C TRP A 161 -28.65 32.16 -5.81
N ASP A 162 -29.92 32.44 -5.58
CA ASP A 162 -30.95 32.51 -6.61
C ASP A 162 -30.87 33.85 -7.38
N ASP A 163 -31.52 33.95 -8.54
CA ASP A 163 -31.51 35.18 -9.34
C ASP A 163 -32.53 36.24 -8.89
N SER A 164 -33.08 36.11 -7.67
CA SER A 164 -34.07 37.05 -7.12
C SER A 164 -33.53 38.46 -6.88
N SER A 165 -32.21 38.61 -6.75
CA SER A 165 -31.56 39.89 -6.50
C SER A 165 -30.34 40.10 -7.41
N PRO A 166 -30.15 41.30 -7.98
CA PRO A 166 -28.95 41.63 -8.74
C PRO A 166 -27.64 41.41 -7.95
N TYR A 167 -27.69 41.53 -6.62
CA TYR A 167 -26.53 41.31 -5.74
C TYR A 167 -26.11 39.84 -5.63
N HIS A 168 -26.94 38.90 -6.07
CA HIS A 168 -26.60 37.47 -6.08
C HIS A 168 -25.65 37.12 -7.24
N LYS A 169 -25.60 37.94 -8.28
CA LYS A 169 -24.69 37.79 -9.40
C LYS A 169 -23.24 38.03 -8.94
N GLY A 170 -22.38 37.02 -9.09
CA GLY A 170 -20.97 37.09 -8.69
C GLY A 170 -20.70 36.86 -7.21
N ARG A 171 -21.72 36.58 -6.40
CA ARG A 171 -21.55 36.25 -4.98
C ARG A 171 -20.99 34.83 -4.83
N PRO A 172 -20.06 34.57 -3.88
CA PRO A 172 -19.58 33.21 -3.64
C PRO A 172 -20.71 32.27 -3.21
N LYS A 173 -20.54 30.97 -3.53
CA LYS A 173 -21.47 29.93 -3.09
C LYS A 173 -21.63 29.95 -1.57
N ARG A 174 -22.82 29.61 -1.10
CA ARG A 174 -23.17 29.55 0.32
C ARG A 174 -22.42 28.41 0.99
N GLY A 175 -22.08 28.61 2.26
CA GLY A 175 -21.49 27.58 3.09
C GLY A 175 -22.37 26.33 3.24
N PRO A 176 -21.77 25.20 3.65
CA PRO A 176 -22.49 23.97 3.87
C PRO A 176 -23.61 24.15 4.90
N ARG A 177 -24.72 23.44 4.68
CA ARG A 177 -25.85 23.46 5.63
C ARG A 177 -25.56 22.51 6.78
N GLY A 178 -25.75 22.97 8.02
CA GLY A 178 -25.70 22.14 9.24
C GLY A 178 -24.32 21.97 9.87
N GLY A 179 -23.26 22.55 9.31
CA GLY A 179 -21.92 22.48 9.86
C GLY A 179 -20.95 23.34 9.06
N ASP A 180 -19.67 23.30 9.42
CA ASP A 180 -18.61 24.07 8.76
C ASP A 180 -18.01 23.35 7.54
N VAL A 181 -18.02 22.01 7.56
CA VAL A 181 -17.39 21.16 6.52
C VAL A 181 -18.41 20.21 5.88
N LEU A 182 -18.21 19.91 4.59
CA LEU A 182 -18.96 18.91 3.85
C LEU A 182 -18.59 17.49 4.30
N ARG A 183 -19.45 16.85 5.10
CA ARG A 183 -19.30 15.42 5.48
C ARG A 183 -19.58 14.49 4.32
N LEU A 184 -19.00 13.29 4.30
CA LEU A 184 -19.28 12.32 3.24
C LEU A 184 -20.78 11.96 3.21
N ILE A 185 -21.29 11.69 2.01
CA ILE A 185 -22.65 11.18 1.85
C ILE A 185 -22.56 9.67 1.84
N GLU A 186 -23.34 9.04 2.70
CA GLU A 186 -23.47 7.59 2.73
C GLU A 186 -23.93 7.05 1.37
N GLN A 187 -23.29 5.97 0.94
CA GLN A 187 -23.66 5.23 -0.26
C GLN A 187 -24.26 3.88 0.12
N ASP A 188 -25.28 3.45 -0.62
CA ASP A 188 -25.83 2.10 -0.54
C ASP A 188 -24.71 1.08 -0.83
N ILE A 189 -24.72 -0.04 -0.11
CA ILE A 189 -23.81 -1.15 -0.37
C ILE A 189 -24.31 -1.91 -1.60
N THR A 190 -23.44 -2.04 -2.59
CA THR A 190 -23.63 -2.79 -3.82
C THR A 190 -22.43 -3.71 -4.04
N TRP A 191 -22.53 -4.62 -5.01
CA TRP A 191 -21.42 -5.49 -5.39
C TRP A 191 -20.13 -4.76 -5.79
N ARG A 192 -20.21 -3.46 -6.15
CA ARG A 192 -19.05 -2.63 -6.55
C ARG A 192 -18.34 -1.96 -5.39
N ASN A 193 -19.01 -1.75 -4.26
CA ASN A 193 -18.52 -0.91 -3.15
C ASN A 193 -18.71 -1.58 -1.78
N ILE A 194 -18.49 -2.90 -1.71
CA ILE A 194 -18.51 -3.64 -0.45
C ILE A 194 -17.42 -3.08 0.48
N PRO A 195 -17.77 -2.65 1.72
CA PRO A 195 -16.81 -2.11 2.67
C PRO A 195 -15.67 -3.08 2.98
N LYS A 196 -14.42 -2.60 2.91
CA LYS A 196 -13.21 -3.34 3.29
C LYS A 196 -12.29 -2.48 4.16
N ILE A 197 -11.35 -3.10 4.86
CA ILE A 197 -10.30 -2.38 5.58
C ILE A 197 -9.28 -1.84 4.56
N GLU A 198 -8.89 -0.58 4.70
CA GLU A 198 -7.91 0.06 3.83
C GLU A 198 -6.57 0.24 4.54
N GLU A 199 -6.62 0.74 5.77
CA GLU A 199 -5.44 1.14 6.53
C GLU A 199 -5.74 1.04 8.03
N VAL A 200 -4.74 0.71 8.82
CA VAL A 200 -4.81 0.78 10.28
C VAL A 200 -3.68 1.68 10.77
N THR A 201 -4.06 2.76 11.45
CA THR A 201 -3.09 3.67 12.06
C THR A 201 -3.08 3.48 13.57
N VAL A 202 -1.90 3.21 14.10
CA VAL A 202 -1.64 3.11 15.55
C VAL A 202 -0.96 4.40 15.99
N HIS A 203 -1.57 5.10 16.94
CA HIS A 203 -1.09 6.36 17.50
C HIS A 203 -0.89 6.24 19.00
N SER A 204 0.30 6.60 19.49
CA SER A 204 0.58 6.71 20.93
C SER A 204 1.03 8.11 21.28
N MET A 205 0.33 8.74 22.23
CA MET A 205 0.77 9.98 22.86
C MET A 205 1.39 9.64 24.21
N VAL A 206 2.67 9.97 24.38
CA VAL A 206 3.43 9.55 25.56
C VAL A 206 3.72 10.74 26.45
N LYS A 207 2.87 10.96 27.47
CA LYS A 207 2.99 12.11 28.38
C LYS A 207 4.36 12.19 29.08
N GLY A 208 4.96 11.05 29.41
CA GLY A 208 6.29 10.97 30.03
C GLY A 208 7.42 11.55 29.17
N ALA A 209 7.23 11.62 27.85
CA ALA A 209 8.22 12.16 26.91
C ALA A 209 8.51 13.66 27.10
N LEU A 210 7.64 14.38 27.82
CA LEU A 210 7.87 15.79 28.16
C LEU A 210 9.01 15.99 29.15
N GLY A 211 9.21 15.02 30.06
CA GLY A 211 10.28 15.05 31.05
C GLY A 211 11.51 14.28 30.61
N ASP A 212 11.31 13.09 30.03
CA ASP A 212 12.41 12.20 29.64
C ASP A 212 12.17 11.60 28.24
N SER A 213 13.12 11.81 27.33
CA SER A 213 13.08 11.28 25.97
C SER A 213 13.09 9.75 25.90
N ALA A 214 13.56 9.05 26.94
CA ALA A 214 13.59 7.59 26.97
C ALA A 214 12.20 6.96 26.76
N TYR A 215 11.14 7.61 27.28
CA TYR A 215 9.75 7.18 27.06
C TYR A 215 9.39 7.12 25.57
N MET A 216 9.88 8.07 24.77
CA MET A 216 9.62 8.10 23.33
C MET A 216 10.33 6.96 22.60
N HIS A 217 11.58 6.67 23.00
CA HIS A 217 12.36 5.58 22.41
C HIS A 217 11.74 4.22 22.72
N VAL A 218 11.33 3.99 23.97
CA VAL A 218 10.65 2.74 24.37
C VAL A 218 9.34 2.57 23.61
N ALA A 219 8.54 3.63 23.51
CA ALA A 219 7.28 3.61 22.76
C ALA A 219 7.50 3.31 21.27
N GLY A 220 8.55 3.87 20.67
CA GLY A 220 8.90 3.63 19.27
C GLY A 220 9.31 2.17 19.01
N ILE A 221 10.20 1.62 19.83
CA ILE A 221 10.64 0.22 19.73
C ILE A 221 9.44 -0.73 19.90
N LEU A 222 8.58 -0.44 20.88
CA LEU A 222 7.41 -1.26 21.17
C LEU A 222 6.39 -1.24 20.02
N LEU A 223 6.03 -0.06 19.49
CA LEU A 223 5.10 -0.01 18.36
C LEU A 223 5.71 -0.63 17.09
N GLN A 224 7.01 -0.46 16.87
CA GLN A 224 7.70 -1.11 15.76
C GLN A 224 7.67 -2.63 15.89
N SER A 225 7.85 -3.15 17.11
CA SER A 225 7.73 -4.59 17.41
C SER A 225 6.34 -5.12 17.13
N ILE A 226 5.28 -4.40 17.50
CA ILE A 226 3.89 -4.83 17.31
C ILE A 226 3.46 -4.75 15.83
N THR A 227 3.85 -3.68 15.14
CA THR A 227 3.35 -3.34 13.79
C THR A 227 4.28 -3.76 12.66
N GLY A 228 5.56 -4.00 12.92
CA GLY A 228 6.58 -4.22 11.89
C GLY A 228 6.96 -2.96 11.09
N VAL A 229 6.29 -1.83 11.33
CA VAL A 229 6.48 -0.57 10.60
C VAL A 229 7.32 0.39 11.44
N ARG A 230 8.23 1.11 10.78
CA ARG A 230 9.04 2.15 11.42
C ARG A 230 8.12 3.30 11.89
N PRO A 231 8.14 3.68 13.18
CA PRO A 231 7.31 4.76 13.70
C PRO A 231 7.76 6.13 13.19
N GLU A 232 6.79 6.99 12.92
CA GLU A 232 6.99 8.41 12.64
C GLU A 232 6.78 9.22 13.93
N ILE A 233 7.75 10.06 14.29
CA ILE A 233 7.71 10.88 15.50
C ILE A 233 7.09 12.23 15.18
N HIS A 234 6.08 12.62 15.95
CA HIS A 234 5.37 13.88 15.82
C HIS A 234 5.78 14.86 16.91
N LYS A 235 5.99 16.11 16.48
CA LYS A 235 6.26 17.24 17.36
C LYS A 235 4.98 17.99 17.68
N SER A 236 4.88 18.53 18.89
CA SER A 236 3.77 19.37 19.31
C SER A 236 3.62 20.61 18.43
N THR A 237 2.39 20.86 17.98
CA THR A 237 2.03 22.05 17.18
C THR A 237 1.63 23.23 18.06
N HIS A 238 1.05 22.96 19.22
CA HIS A 238 0.53 23.94 20.17
C HIS A 238 1.40 24.04 21.42
N ASN A 239 1.31 25.19 22.11
CA ASN A 239 1.92 25.44 23.40
C ASN A 239 0.82 25.61 24.45
N VAL A 240 0.79 24.75 25.46
CA VAL A 240 -0.21 24.78 26.53
C VAL A 240 0.51 24.63 27.87
N ALA A 241 0.66 25.75 28.57
CA ALA A 241 1.43 25.82 29.81
C ALA A 241 0.87 24.90 30.91
N GLN A 242 -0.46 24.77 31.02
CA GLN A 242 -1.12 23.91 32.01
C GLN A 242 -0.71 22.43 31.91
N PHE A 243 -0.42 21.95 30.69
CA PHE A 243 0.03 20.58 30.45
C PHE A 243 1.56 20.45 30.36
N GLY A 244 2.29 21.57 30.49
CA GLY A 244 3.74 21.61 30.30
C GLY A 244 4.19 21.35 28.86
N ILE A 245 3.27 21.43 27.88
CA ILE A 245 3.57 21.15 26.47
C ILE A 245 4.09 22.41 25.81
N ARG A 246 5.34 22.41 25.35
CA ARG A 246 5.91 23.49 24.53
C ARG A 246 5.90 23.08 23.07
N LYS A 247 5.74 24.04 22.16
CA LYS A 247 5.75 23.82 20.70
C LYS A 247 7.11 23.26 20.24
N GLY A 248 7.08 22.25 19.37
CA GLY A 248 8.28 21.64 18.78
C GLY A 248 8.89 20.48 19.57
N MET A 249 8.34 20.13 20.74
CA MET A 249 8.77 18.96 21.52
C MET A 249 8.22 17.68 20.89
N PRO A 250 8.98 16.56 20.84
CA PRO A 250 8.44 15.27 20.44
C PRO A 250 7.48 14.75 21.52
N VAL A 251 6.22 14.50 21.16
CA VAL A 251 5.17 14.11 22.13
C VAL A 251 4.43 12.83 21.76
N SER A 252 4.30 12.54 20.46
CA SER A 252 3.59 11.36 20.00
C SER A 252 4.31 10.69 18.84
N LEU A 253 3.87 9.49 18.52
CA LEU A 253 4.34 8.72 17.38
C LEU A 253 3.19 7.95 16.73
N THR A 254 3.34 7.68 15.44
CA THR A 254 2.37 6.93 14.64
C THR A 254 3.03 5.84 13.82
N CYS A 255 2.36 4.70 13.71
CA CYS A 255 2.66 3.67 12.74
C CYS A 255 1.43 3.44 11.87
N THR A 256 1.61 3.47 10.55
CA THR A 256 0.53 3.26 9.58
C THR A 256 0.79 1.98 8.81
N MET A 257 -0.13 1.03 8.93
CA MET A 257 -0.08 -0.26 8.23
C MET A 257 -1.14 -0.28 7.14
N ARG A 258 -0.82 -0.89 5.99
CA ARG A 258 -1.71 -0.99 4.83
C ARG A 258 -1.77 -2.44 4.35
N ASN A 259 -2.81 -2.76 3.59
CA ASN A 259 -2.96 -4.07 2.94
C ASN A 259 -2.86 -5.23 3.96
N ASN A 260 -1.98 -6.20 3.71
CA ASN A 260 -1.83 -7.41 4.53
C ASN A 260 -1.44 -7.11 5.96
N ASP A 261 -0.50 -6.18 6.19
CA ASP A 261 -0.01 -5.82 7.53
C ASP A 261 -1.14 -5.31 8.43
N ALA A 262 -2.05 -4.52 7.87
CA ALA A 262 -3.22 -3.99 8.58
C ALA A 262 -4.19 -5.12 9.00
N LEU A 263 -4.39 -6.10 8.12
CA LEU A 263 -5.25 -7.25 8.37
C LEU A 263 -4.61 -8.23 9.38
N GLU A 264 -3.30 -8.47 9.31
CA GLU A 264 -2.58 -9.29 10.29
C GLU A 264 -2.61 -8.67 11.68
N PHE A 265 -2.43 -7.35 11.77
CA PHE A 265 -2.54 -6.63 13.04
C PHE A 265 -3.96 -6.76 13.64
N LEU A 266 -5.00 -6.62 12.82
CA LEU A 266 -6.37 -6.78 13.30
C LEU A 266 -6.69 -8.23 13.69
N ASP A 267 -6.22 -9.21 12.93
CA ASP A 267 -6.36 -10.62 13.26
C ASP A 267 -5.75 -10.95 14.63
N LYS A 268 -4.54 -10.42 14.89
CA LYS A 268 -3.87 -10.51 16.19
C LYS A 268 -4.68 -9.83 17.30
N CYS A 269 -5.22 -8.64 17.05
CA CYS A 269 -6.07 -7.94 18.01
C CYS A 269 -7.30 -8.77 18.38
N ILE A 270 -8.02 -9.28 17.37
CA ILE A 270 -9.30 -9.97 17.54
C ILE A 270 -9.13 -11.34 18.21
N ASN A 271 -8.20 -12.15 17.71
CA ASN A 271 -8.09 -13.54 18.12
C ASN A 271 -7.15 -13.76 19.31
N VAL A 272 -6.20 -12.86 19.56
CA VAL A 272 -5.17 -13.06 20.60
C VAL A 272 -5.28 -12.03 21.71
N VAL A 273 -5.39 -10.74 21.39
CA VAL A 273 -5.28 -9.67 22.39
C VAL A 273 -6.61 -9.43 23.11
N PHE A 274 -7.69 -9.18 22.37
CA PHE A 274 -9.00 -8.87 22.93
C PHE A 274 -9.51 -9.91 23.94
N PRO A 275 -9.43 -11.23 23.68
CA PRO A 275 -9.91 -12.23 24.64
C PRO A 275 -9.06 -12.28 25.93
N LYS A 276 -7.82 -11.80 25.90
CA LYS A 276 -6.92 -11.77 27.06
C LYS A 276 -7.12 -10.54 27.95
N ILE A 277 -7.81 -9.49 27.48
CA ILE A 277 -8.04 -8.29 28.28
C ILE A 277 -9.12 -8.61 29.32
N LYS A 278 -8.77 -8.48 30.60
CA LYS A 278 -9.70 -8.70 31.71
C LYS A 278 -10.80 -7.64 31.71
N ASP A 279 -12.04 -8.08 31.96
CA ASP A 279 -13.25 -7.24 32.06
C ASP A 279 -13.50 -6.34 30.82
N TRP A 280 -13.03 -6.77 29.64
CA TRP A 280 -13.21 -6.04 28.40
C TRP A 280 -14.57 -6.33 27.76
N GLN A 281 -15.44 -5.32 27.71
CA GLN A 281 -16.78 -5.43 27.15
C GLN A 281 -16.82 -5.34 25.62
N GLY A 282 -15.75 -4.82 25.01
CA GLY A 282 -15.65 -4.59 23.58
C GLY A 282 -15.31 -3.14 23.23
N VAL A 283 -15.47 -2.81 21.94
CA VAL A 283 -15.33 -1.44 21.42
C VAL A 283 -16.63 -0.67 21.67
N LYS A 284 -16.53 0.61 22.02
CA LYS A 284 -17.72 1.44 22.30
C LYS A 284 -18.55 1.63 21.02
N GLY A 285 -19.84 1.31 21.05
CA GLY A 285 -20.76 1.44 19.91
C GLY A 285 -20.91 2.87 19.37
N SER A 286 -20.57 3.88 20.18
CA SER A 286 -20.54 5.29 19.77
C SER A 286 -19.24 5.70 19.07
N THR A 287 -18.31 4.79 18.79
CA THR A 287 -17.11 5.11 18.01
C THR A 287 -17.51 5.45 16.57
N GLY A 288 -16.76 6.37 15.97
CA GLY A 288 -16.94 6.78 14.58
C GLY A 288 -16.62 8.26 14.38
N ASP A 289 -16.15 8.59 13.19
CA ASP A 289 -15.88 9.98 12.76
C ASP A 289 -16.92 10.51 11.75
N GLY A 290 -17.98 9.74 11.51
CA GLY A 290 -19.04 10.00 10.53
C GLY A 290 -18.64 9.68 9.08
N SER A 291 -17.45 9.11 8.87
CA SER A 291 -16.91 8.82 7.53
C SER A 291 -16.50 7.36 7.36
N GLY A 292 -16.83 6.48 8.31
CA GLY A 292 -16.50 5.06 8.24
C GLY A 292 -15.15 4.70 8.88
N ASN A 293 -14.57 5.58 9.69
CA ASN A 293 -13.35 5.27 10.45
C ASN A 293 -13.69 5.03 11.92
N LEU A 294 -13.25 3.89 12.44
CA LEU A 294 -13.54 3.47 13.81
C LEU A 294 -12.27 3.49 14.65
N SER A 295 -12.37 3.93 15.90
CA SER A 295 -11.22 4.05 16.79
C SER A 295 -11.45 3.38 18.13
N PHE A 296 -10.43 2.71 18.64
CA PHE A 296 -10.41 2.14 19.99
C PHE A 296 -9.02 2.28 20.59
N GLY A 297 -8.89 2.06 21.89
CA GLY A 297 -7.63 2.24 22.62
C GLY A 297 -7.27 1.02 23.44
N PHE A 298 -5.96 0.82 23.59
CA PHE A 298 -5.37 -0.10 24.54
C PHE A 298 -4.72 0.68 25.66
N ASN A 299 -5.05 0.31 26.89
CA ASN A 299 -4.29 0.71 28.06
C ASN A 299 -2.95 -0.01 28.07
N ARG A 300 -2.04 0.42 28.96
CA ARG A 300 -0.74 -0.24 29.18
C ARG A 300 -0.86 -1.76 29.31
N GLU A 301 -1.81 -2.24 30.10
CA GLU A 301 -2.03 -3.67 30.32
C GLU A 301 -2.39 -4.40 29.03
N GLY A 302 -3.27 -3.81 28.21
CA GLY A 302 -3.63 -4.35 26.90
C GLY A 302 -2.45 -4.39 25.93
N THR A 303 -1.59 -3.38 25.96
CA THR A 303 -0.37 -3.32 25.13
C THR A 303 0.63 -4.43 25.46
N ILE A 304 0.72 -4.84 26.72
CA ILE A 304 1.62 -5.94 27.14
C ILE A 304 1.12 -7.30 26.63
N LEU A 305 -0.16 -7.43 26.29
CA LEU A 305 -0.74 -8.71 25.86
C LEU A 305 -0.38 -9.12 24.42
N PHE A 306 0.24 -8.22 23.66
CA PHE A 306 0.71 -8.52 22.31
C PHE A 306 1.86 -9.56 22.36
N PRO A 307 1.81 -10.63 21.56
CA PRO A 307 2.82 -11.69 21.58
C PRO A 307 4.27 -11.18 21.44
N GLU A 308 4.48 -10.17 20.60
CA GLU A 308 5.81 -9.61 20.33
C GLU A 308 6.38 -8.86 21.54
N VAL A 309 5.50 -8.31 22.38
CA VAL A 309 5.88 -7.64 23.63
C VAL A 309 6.03 -8.65 24.75
N GLN A 310 5.15 -9.66 24.83
CA GLN A 310 5.18 -10.68 25.89
C GLN A 310 6.50 -11.44 25.94
N VAL A 311 7.02 -11.84 24.77
CA VAL A 311 8.28 -12.62 24.68
C VAL A 311 9.47 -11.84 25.25
N ASN A 312 9.50 -10.52 25.05
CA ASN A 312 10.61 -9.66 25.43
C ASN A 312 10.24 -8.67 26.55
N TYR A 313 9.25 -9.02 27.38
CA TYR A 313 8.70 -8.09 28.37
C TYR A 313 9.78 -7.57 29.34
N ASP A 314 10.65 -8.46 29.80
CA ASP A 314 11.72 -8.14 30.77
C ASP A 314 12.78 -7.18 30.22
N MET A 315 12.87 -7.03 28.90
CA MET A 315 13.80 -6.09 28.25
C MET A 315 13.27 -4.65 28.27
N TYR A 316 11.97 -4.46 28.45
CA TYR A 316 11.38 -3.12 28.52
C TYR A 316 11.43 -2.60 29.95
N PRO A 317 11.89 -1.34 30.17
CA PRO A 317 11.89 -0.76 31.49
C PRO A 317 10.47 -0.73 32.09
N PRO A 318 10.31 -1.14 33.37
CA PRO A 318 9.01 -1.10 34.03
C PRO A 318 8.48 0.34 34.06
N ARG A 319 7.17 0.52 33.91
CA ARG A 319 6.46 1.82 33.83
C ARG A 319 6.64 2.66 32.55
N LEU A 320 7.55 2.30 31.63
CA LEU A 320 7.77 3.08 30.39
C LEU A 320 6.86 2.66 29.23
N ILE A 321 6.36 1.41 29.21
CA ILE A 321 5.39 0.93 28.21
C ILE A 321 4.12 1.81 28.19
N PRO A 322 3.84 2.49 27.06
CA PRO A 322 2.65 3.33 26.91
C PRO A 322 1.42 2.51 26.49
N GLY A 323 0.24 3.10 26.63
CA GLY A 323 -0.93 2.68 25.87
C GLY A 323 -0.91 3.28 24.46
N PHE A 324 -1.83 2.86 23.60
CA PHE A 324 -1.98 3.43 22.27
C PHE A 324 -3.42 3.34 21.76
N HIS A 325 -3.74 4.20 20.81
CA HIS A 325 -5.01 4.23 20.10
C HIS A 325 -4.84 3.62 18.71
N VAL A 326 -5.84 2.89 18.26
CA VAL A 326 -5.93 2.30 16.94
C VAL A 326 -7.09 2.95 16.23
N THR A 327 -6.84 3.47 15.04
CA THR A 327 -7.85 3.96 14.11
C THR A 327 -7.85 3.04 12.90
N VAL A 328 -8.97 2.35 12.70
CA VAL A 328 -9.21 1.48 11.56
C VAL A 328 -9.92 2.29 10.49
N LYS A 329 -9.23 2.53 9.40
CA LYS A 329 -9.77 3.19 8.21
C LYS A 329 -10.37 2.13 7.29
N THR A 330 -11.64 2.30 6.96
CA THR A 330 -12.35 1.41 6.03
C THR A 330 -12.72 2.18 4.77
N THR A 331 -13.13 1.45 3.73
CA THR A 331 -13.72 2.05 2.53
C THR A 331 -15.19 2.41 2.69
N ALA A 332 -15.78 2.15 3.85
CA ALA A 332 -17.15 2.56 4.15
C ALA A 332 -17.25 4.09 4.12
N THR A 333 -18.44 4.60 3.83
CA THR A 333 -18.74 6.05 3.83
C THR A 333 -19.54 6.49 5.05
N SER A 334 -19.88 5.54 5.94
CA SER A 334 -20.71 5.74 7.12
C SER A 334 -20.26 4.81 8.24
N ASP A 335 -20.38 5.27 9.48
CA ASP A 335 -19.90 4.54 10.66
C ASP A 335 -20.70 3.26 10.91
N ARG A 336 -22.00 3.25 10.58
CA ARG A 336 -22.83 2.04 10.69
C ARG A 336 -22.33 0.91 9.79
N HIS A 337 -21.90 1.24 8.56
CA HIS A 337 -21.33 0.28 7.62
C HIS A 337 -19.95 -0.20 8.07
N ALA A 338 -19.12 0.69 8.64
CA ALA A 338 -17.84 0.30 9.21
C ALA A 338 -18.01 -0.62 10.44
N ARG A 339 -19.00 -0.34 11.30
CA ARG A 339 -19.32 -1.21 12.45
C ARG A 339 -19.82 -2.57 12.00
N LEU A 340 -20.69 -2.61 10.99
CA LEU A 340 -21.16 -3.85 10.40
C LEU A 340 -19.99 -4.71 9.90
N LEU A 341 -19.04 -4.10 9.19
CA LEU A 341 -17.83 -4.77 8.70
C LEU A 341 -16.97 -5.32 9.86
N LEU A 342 -16.62 -4.48 10.84
CA LEU A 342 -15.77 -4.91 11.95
C LEU A 342 -16.45 -5.95 12.84
N SER A 343 -17.77 -5.84 13.03
CA SER A 343 -18.55 -6.84 13.76
C SER A 343 -18.53 -8.18 13.05
N ALA A 344 -18.67 -8.20 11.71
CA ALA A 344 -18.58 -9.42 10.92
C ALA A 344 -17.17 -10.05 10.94
N MET A 345 -16.13 -9.24 11.13
CA MET A 345 -14.75 -9.71 11.31
C MET A 345 -14.44 -10.18 12.74
N GLY A 346 -15.36 -10.04 13.69
CA GLY A 346 -15.21 -10.54 15.06
C GLY A 346 -14.87 -9.47 16.11
N VAL A 347 -15.03 -8.17 15.80
CA VAL A 347 -14.88 -7.10 16.80
C VAL A 347 -16.18 -6.95 17.60
N PRO A 348 -16.19 -7.17 18.93
CA PRO A 348 -17.38 -6.96 19.74
C PRO A 348 -17.60 -5.46 19.98
N PHE A 349 -18.86 -5.03 19.94
CA PHE A 349 -19.28 -3.67 20.27
C PHE A 349 -20.22 -3.66 21.48
N TYR A 350 -20.09 -2.66 22.36
CA TYR A 350 -20.95 -2.50 23.55
C TYR A 350 -21.55 -1.09 23.65
N GLY A 351 -22.67 -0.99 24.38
CA GLY A 351 -23.37 0.27 24.62
C GLY A 351 -24.26 0.71 23.46
N LYS A 352 -24.61 2.01 23.43
CA LYS A 352 -25.52 2.56 22.41
C LYS A 352 -24.80 2.68 21.05
N LEU A 353 -25.38 2.05 20.04
CA LEU A 353 -24.98 2.24 18.64
C LEU A 353 -25.51 3.60 18.16
N VAL A 354 -24.62 4.40 17.57
CA VAL A 354 -24.96 5.74 17.05
C VAL A 354 -24.92 5.67 15.53
N ASP A 355 -26.08 5.63 14.90
CA ASP A 355 -26.19 5.58 13.43
C ASP A 355 -25.93 6.94 12.77
#